data_AF-A0A1G1GJR4-F1
#
_entry.id   AF-A0A1G1GJR4-F1
#
_cell.length_a   1.000
_cell.length_b   1.000
_cell.length_c   1.000
_cell.angle_alpha   90.00
_cell.angle_beta   90.00
_cell.angle_gamma   90.00
#
_symmetry.space_group_name_H-M   'P 1'
#
loop_
_entity.id
_entity.type
_entity.pdbx_description
1 polymer ?
#
loop_
_entity_poly.entity_id
_entity_poly.type
_entity_poly.pdbx_seq_one_letter_code
_entity_poly.pdbx_strand_id
1 'polypeptide(L)'
;MLSASQGWQFWNSMGDITSTSDPFKLLNLANEFDRAGVLTYAIELYIKILDQYPDTLEAVAARLAVFLIAKRYENEGNKETAISLVRKVTVIANENC
;
A
#
# COMPACT_ATOMS: atom_id res chain seq x y z
N MET A 1 6.34 16.40 16.78
CA MET A 1 7.09 15.14 16.97
C MET A 1 6.16 14.12 17.61
N LEU A 2 5.57 13.22 16.81
CA LEU A 2 4.80 12.08 17.33
C LEU A 2 5.58 10.80 17.03
N SER A 3 5.74 10.01 18.08
CA SER A 3 6.80 9.04 18.31
C SER A 3 6.60 7.73 17.56
N ALA A 4 7.70 7.21 17.02
CA ALA A 4 7.87 5.90 16.38
C ALA A 4 7.30 4.67 17.14
N SER A 5 6.82 4.85 18.38
CA SER A 5 6.23 3.80 19.22
C SER A 5 4.84 3.33 18.76
N GLN A 6 4.03 4.20 18.14
CA GLN A 6 2.68 3.83 17.71
C GLN A 6 2.69 2.94 16.46
N GLY A 7 3.64 3.16 15.55
CA GLY A 7 3.84 2.30 14.38
C GLY A 7 4.21 0.88 14.78
N TRP A 8 5.14 0.70 15.71
CA TRP A 8 5.57 -0.62 16.19
C TRP A 8 4.45 -1.42 16.86
N GLN A 9 3.59 -0.77 17.66
CA GLN A 9 2.45 -1.44 18.30
C GLN A 9 1.35 -1.82 17.30
N PHE A 10 1.13 -0.97 16.29
CA PHE A 10 0.22 -1.27 15.19
C PHE A 10 0.68 -2.46 14.35
N TRP A 11 1.98 -2.52 14.01
CA TRP A 11 2.56 -3.65 13.28
C TRP A 11 2.48 -4.98 14.03
N ASN A 12 2.74 -4.98 15.34
CA ASN A 12 2.61 -6.18 16.16
C ASN A 12 1.15 -6.66 16.28
N SER A 13 0.18 -5.73 16.29
CA SER A 13 -1.26 -6.04 16.28
C SER A 13 -1.74 -6.53 14.91
N MET A 14 -1.19 -5.98 13.80
CA MET A 14 -1.45 -6.47 12.44
C MET A 14 -0.68 -7.75 12.10
N GLY A 15 0.29 -8.17 12.91
CA GLY A 15 1.06 -9.40 12.68
C GLY A 15 0.17 -10.64 12.57
N ASP A 16 -0.88 -10.73 13.39
CA ASP A 16 -1.85 -11.83 13.35
C ASP A 16 -2.85 -11.71 12.18
N ILE A 17 -3.26 -10.48 11.82
CA ILE A 17 -4.17 -10.25 10.70
C ILE A 17 -3.45 -10.50 9.36
N THR A 18 -2.14 -10.23 9.29
CA THR A 18 -1.39 -10.19 8.03
C THR A 18 -0.40 -11.34 7.80
N SER A 19 -0.26 -12.27 8.74
CA SER A 19 0.60 -13.47 8.58
C SER A 19 -0.08 -14.58 7.76
N THR A 20 -1.41 -14.55 7.62
CA THR A 20 -2.19 -15.53 6.84
C THR A 20 -3.34 -14.89 6.03
N SER A 21 -3.29 -13.58 5.75
CA SER A 21 -4.40 -12.88 5.09
C SER A 21 -4.45 -13.14 3.59
N ASP A 22 -5.57 -13.72 3.16
CA ASP A 22 -6.06 -13.68 1.79
C ASP A 22 -5.89 -12.27 1.17
N PRO A 23 -5.31 -12.14 -0.04
CA PRO A 23 -5.13 -10.85 -0.72
C PRO A 23 -6.43 -10.03 -0.80
N PHE A 24 -7.60 -10.68 -0.85
CA PHE A 24 -8.90 -10.00 -0.80
C PHE A 24 -9.11 -9.22 0.51
N LYS A 25 -8.73 -9.80 1.65
CA LYS A 25 -8.83 -9.14 2.97
C LYS A 25 -7.85 -7.98 3.08
N LEU A 26 -6.62 -8.16 2.59
CA LEU A 26 -5.63 -7.09 2.54
C LEU A 26 -6.13 -5.92 1.68
N LEU A 27 -6.72 -6.23 0.52
CA LEU A 27 -7.24 -5.20 -0.38
C LEU A 27 -8.40 -4.42 0.27
N ASN A 28 -9.32 -5.12 0.92
CA ASN A 28 -10.44 -4.46 1.61
C ASN A 28 -9.95 -3.55 2.75
N LEU A 29 -8.99 -4.01 3.55
CA LEU A 29 -8.43 -3.20 4.63
C LEU A 29 -7.68 -1.98 4.09
N ALA A 30 -6.89 -2.15 3.02
CA ALA A 30 -6.21 -1.05 2.35
C ALA A 30 -7.21 0.01 1.84
N ASN A 31 -8.32 -0.45 1.25
CA ASN A 31 -9.39 0.44 0.77
C ASN A 31 -10.08 1.21 1.92
N GLU A 32 -10.24 0.62 3.11
CA GLU A 32 -10.76 1.34 4.27
C GLU A 32 -9.78 2.44 4.73
N PHE A 33 -8.47 2.16 4.76
CA PHE A 33 -7.48 3.18 5.08
C PHE A 33 -7.43 4.30 4.05
N ASP A 34 -7.54 3.98 2.75
CA ASP A 34 -7.61 4.98 1.69
C ASP A 34 -8.86 5.86 1.84
N ARG A 35 -10.04 5.25 2.06
CA ARG A 35 -11.29 5.97 2.35
C ARG A 35 -11.19 6.88 3.57
N ALA A 36 -10.49 6.44 4.62
CA ALA A 36 -10.25 7.22 5.82
C ALA A 36 -9.17 8.32 5.63
N GLY A 37 -8.51 8.39 4.48
CA GLY A 37 -7.43 9.33 4.18
C GLY A 37 -6.10 8.99 4.86
N VAL A 38 -5.97 7.80 5.45
CA VAL A 38 -4.74 7.34 6.11
C VAL A 38 -3.85 6.66 5.07
N LEU A 39 -3.35 7.46 4.13
CA LEU A 39 -2.68 6.99 2.91
C LEU A 39 -1.42 6.15 3.20
N THR A 40 -0.70 6.42 4.29
CA THR A 40 0.49 5.65 4.67
C THR A 40 0.17 4.16 4.85
N TYR A 41 -0.85 3.82 5.63
CA TYR A 41 -1.22 2.42 5.87
C TYR A 41 -1.88 1.78 4.65
N ALA A 42 -2.66 2.55 3.87
CA ALA A 42 -3.23 2.07 2.62
C ALA A 42 -2.13 1.63 1.64
N ILE A 43 -1.14 2.50 1.41
CA ILE A 43 0.01 2.24 0.53
C ILE A 43 0.79 1.01 0.99
N GLU A 44 1.06 0.87 2.29
CA GLU A 44 1.81 -0.27 2.83
C GLU A 44 1.10 -1.61 2.54
N LEU A 45 -0.22 -1.66 2.72
CA LEU A 45 -1.00 -2.85 2.43
C LEU A 45 -1.09 -3.14 0.93
N TYR A 46 -1.32 -2.13 0.09
CA TYR A 46 -1.29 -2.31 -1.35
C TYR A 46 0.06 -2.84 -1.84
N ILE A 47 1.16 -2.30 -1.31
CA ILE A 47 2.52 -2.77 -1.64
C ILE A 47 2.73 -4.20 -1.18
N LYS A 48 2.24 -4.57 0.01
CA LYS A 48 2.29 -5.96 0.49
C LYS A 48 1.54 -6.92 -0.45
N ILE A 49 0.41 -6.51 -0.99
CA ILE A 49 -0.32 -7.32 -1.99
C ILE A 49 0.52 -7.51 -3.25
N LEU A 50 1.13 -6.44 -3.77
CA LEU A 50 1.96 -6.50 -4.97
C LEU A 50 3.21 -7.38 -4.80
N ASP A 51 3.79 -7.37 -3.61
CA ASP A 51 5.01 -8.11 -3.27
C ASP A 51 4.72 -9.60 -3.06
N GLN A 52 3.66 -9.92 -2.31
CA GLN A 52 3.39 -11.31 -1.87
C GLN A 52 2.42 -12.07 -2.77
N TYR A 53 1.58 -11.37 -3.53
CA TYR A 53 0.53 -11.97 -4.35
C TYR A 53 0.49 -11.37 -5.77
N PRO A 54 1.63 -11.31 -6.50
CA PRO A 54 1.76 -10.55 -7.74
C PRO A 54 0.80 -10.97 -8.85
N ASP A 55 0.41 -12.24 -8.90
CA ASP A 55 -0.42 -12.84 -9.97
C ASP A 55 -1.91 -12.90 -9.63
N THR A 56 -2.38 -12.00 -8.78
CA THR A 56 -3.78 -11.95 -8.33
C THR A 56 -4.54 -10.76 -8.89
N LEU A 57 -5.87 -10.84 -8.94
CA LEU A 57 -6.71 -9.70 -9.32
C LEU A 57 -6.55 -8.55 -8.33
N GLU A 58 -6.31 -8.87 -7.08
CA GLU A 58 -6.04 -7.93 -6.00
C GLU A 58 -4.73 -7.17 -6.22
N ALA A 59 -3.69 -7.80 -6.78
CA ALA A 59 -2.48 -7.09 -7.19
C ALA A 59 -2.75 -6.08 -8.32
N VAL A 60 -3.61 -6.41 -9.28
CA VAL A 60 -4.04 -5.45 -10.31
C VAL A 60 -4.77 -4.26 -9.68
N ALA A 61 -5.70 -4.52 -8.77
CA ALA A 61 -6.43 -3.48 -8.06
C ALA A 61 -5.52 -2.62 -7.17
N ALA A 62 -4.59 -3.25 -6.44
CA ALA A 62 -3.61 -2.57 -5.60
C ALA A 62 -2.69 -1.66 -6.43
N ARG A 63 -2.24 -2.13 -7.60
CA ARG A 63 -1.43 -1.33 -8.53
C ARG A 63 -2.16 -0.07 -8.98
N LEU A 64 -3.44 -0.21 -9.35
CA LEU A 64 -4.27 0.93 -9.73
C LEU A 64 -4.47 1.90 -8.56
N ALA A 65 -4.78 1.39 -7.37
CA ALA A 65 -4.98 2.22 -6.19
C ALA A 65 -3.74 3.05 -5.86
N VAL A 66 -2.55 2.44 -5.87
CA VAL A 66 -1.29 3.14 -5.64
C VAL A 66 -1.02 4.21 -6.70
N PHE A 67 -1.36 3.95 -7.96
CA PHE A 67 -1.26 4.96 -9.02
C PHE A 67 -2.20 6.16 -8.79
N LEU A 68 -3.45 5.91 -8.35
CA LEU A 68 -4.40 6.97 -8.03
C LEU A 68 -3.93 7.81 -6.84
N ILE A 69 -3.32 7.19 -5.83
CA ILE A 69 -2.72 7.90 -4.69
C ILE A 69 -1.53 8.74 -5.16
N ALA A 70 -0.65 8.20 -6.02
CA ALA A 70 0.43 8.97 -6.62
C ALA A 70 -0.10 10.18 -7.39
N LYS A 71 -1.20 10.01 -8.15
CA LYS A 71 -1.84 11.11 -8.88
C LYS A 71 -2.39 12.19 -7.94
N ARG A 72 -2.94 11.81 -6.78
CA ARG A 72 -3.36 12.76 -5.75
C ARG A 72 -2.17 13.57 -5.22
N TYR A 73 -1.06 12.92 -4.87
CA TYR A 73 0.15 13.62 -4.44
C TYR A 73 0.68 14.57 -5.51
N GLU A 74 0.66 14.17 -6.79
CA GLU A 74 1.04 15.06 -7.90
C GLU A 74 0.16 16.31 -7.95
N ASN A 75 -1.17 16.15 -7.85
CA ASN A 75 -2.13 17.26 -7.88
C ASN A 75 -1.98 18.20 -6.68
N GLU A 76 -1.55 17.69 -5.53
CA GLU A 76 -1.22 18.46 -4.32
C GLU A 76 0.16 19.16 -4.40
N GLY A 77 0.89 18.97 -5.51
CA GLY A 77 2.23 19.52 -5.71
C GLY A 77 3.36 18.69 -5.10
N ASN A 78 3.04 17.58 -4.41
CA ASN A 78 4.01 16.65 -3.85
C ASN A 78 4.51 15.64 -4.91
N LYS A 79 5.18 16.16 -5.93
CA LYS A 79 5.63 15.40 -7.10
C LYS A 79 6.70 14.36 -6.75
N GLU A 80 7.57 14.64 -5.79
CA GLU A 80 8.63 13.71 -5.38
C GLU A 80 8.04 12.44 -4.75
N THR A 81 7.04 12.57 -3.86
CA THR A 81 6.35 11.40 -3.31
C THR A 81 5.60 10.64 -4.39
N ALA A 82 4.93 11.33 -5.33
CA ALA A 82 4.25 10.69 -6.46
C ALA A 82 5.23 9.85 -7.32
N ILE A 83 6.38 10.42 -7.70
CA ILE A 83 7.41 9.74 -8.49
C ILE A 83 7.99 8.56 -7.73
N SER A 84 8.31 8.74 -6.45
CA SER A 84 8.84 7.66 -5.60
C SER A 84 7.87 6.47 -5.55
N LEU A 85 6.58 6.75 -5.39
CA LEU A 85 5.54 5.74 -5.28
C LEU A 85 5.36 4.95 -6.59
N VAL A 86 5.31 5.66 -7.74
CA VAL A 86 5.22 5.03 -9.06
C VAL A 86 6.45 4.15 -9.33
N ARG A 87 7.66 4.66 -9.05
CA ARG A 87 8.90 3.87 -9.22
C ARG A 87 8.88 2.59 -8.43
N LYS A 88 8.46 2.65 -7.15
CA LYS A 88 8.41 1.47 -6.28
C LYS A 88 7.48 0.39 -6.85
N VAL A 89 6.29 0.76 -7.31
CA VAL A 89 5.34 -0.17 -7.91
C VAL A 89 5.86 -0.79 -9.21
N THR A 90 6.53 0.00 -10.05
CA THR A 90 7.13 -0.51 -11.29
C THR A 90 8.26 -1.49 -11.02
N VAL A 91 9.10 -1.23 -10.02
CA VAL A 91 10.18 -2.16 -9.64
C VAL A 91 9.60 -3.50 -9.18
N ILE A 92 8.62 -3.49 -8.28
CA ILE A 92 7.96 -4.73 -7.80
C ILE A 92 7.34 -5.51 -8.96
N ALA A 93 6.73 -4.83 -9.93
CA ALA A 93 6.16 -5.49 -11.11
C ALA A 93 7.22 -6.15 -12.01
N ASN A 94 8.43 -5.59 -12.08
CA ASN A 94 9.51 -6.10 -12.92
C ASN A 94 10.34 -7.20 -12.22
N GLU A 95 10.40 -7.20 -10.88
CA GLU A 95 11.11 -8.23 -10.10
C GLU A 95 10.33 -9.54 -9.99
N ASN A 96 9.01 -9.49 -10.18
CA ASN A 96 8.09 -10.62 -10.06
C ASN A 96 7.62 -11.19 -11.42
N CYS A 97 8.28 -10.83 -12.53
CA CYS A 97 8.04 -11.37 -13.88
C CYS A 97 9.17 -12.29 -14.34
#